data_AF-A0A558D9S2-F1
#
_entry.id   AF-A0A558D9S2-F1
#
_cell.length_a   1.000
_cell.length_b   1.000
_cell.length_c   1.000
_cell.angle_alpha   90.00
_cell.angle_beta   90.00
_cell.angle_gamma   90.00
#
_symmetry.space_group_name_H-M   'P 1'
#
loop_
_entity.id
_entity.type
_entity.pdbx_description
1 polymer ?
#
loop_
_entity_poly.entity_id
_entity_poly.type
_entity_poly.pdbx_seq_one_letter_code
_entity_poly.pdbx_strand_id
1 'polypeptide(L)'
;MLKALKRLFGRKQKPPKLYRDQIRFRERYPGFSIGLGTYGMPEVHDWAQGTTLSIGAYTSIADDVHIFLGGNHRTDWISCYPFPAYMEEAKGIPGYVTSKGSVVIGNDVWLGSGSLILSGVTVGDGAVVAARTVVTRDVAPYAILPGPSAGVLTNKPGLRSRPQHGGRGPRRRSAASFITCARETSPRFSTMPRHGTGEHRRAVASNG
;
A
#
# COMPACT_ATOMS: atom_id res chain seq x y z
N MET A 1 34.01 -41.23 -23.38
CA MET A 1 33.02 -40.76 -24.37
C MET A 1 31.71 -40.22 -23.75
N LEU A 2 31.04 -40.92 -22.83
CA LEU A 2 29.72 -40.52 -22.30
C LEU A 2 29.67 -39.16 -21.54
N LYS A 3 30.73 -38.79 -20.81
CA LYS A 3 30.80 -37.51 -20.07
C LYS A 3 30.85 -36.29 -21.01
N ALA A 4 31.43 -36.44 -22.20
CA ALA A 4 31.50 -35.37 -23.20
C ALA A 4 30.12 -35.15 -23.85
N LEU A 5 29.39 -36.23 -24.17
CA LEU A 5 28.02 -36.13 -24.70
C LEU A 5 27.05 -35.47 -23.72
N LYS A 6 27.12 -35.76 -22.40
CA LYS A 6 26.28 -35.10 -21.38
C LYS A 6 26.49 -33.57 -21.31
N ARG A 7 27.69 -33.08 -21.65
CA ARG A 7 28.00 -31.64 -21.72
C ARG A 7 27.41 -30.97 -22.95
N LEU A 8 27.20 -31.69 -24.05
CA LEU A 8 26.58 -31.17 -25.28
C LEU A 8 25.06 -30.98 -25.15
N PHE A 9 24.38 -31.79 -24.33
CA PHE A 9 22.92 -31.76 -24.17
C PHE A 9 22.41 -31.14 -22.85
N GLY A 10 23.28 -30.53 -22.04
CA GLY A 10 23.02 -30.38 -20.60
C GLY A 10 22.86 -28.97 -20.03
N ARG A 11 22.91 -27.89 -20.82
CA ARG A 11 22.77 -26.52 -20.27
C ARG A 11 21.50 -25.86 -20.78
N LYS A 12 20.44 -25.87 -19.97
CA LYS A 12 19.29 -24.97 -20.17
C LYS A 12 19.85 -23.55 -20.20
N GLN A 13 19.65 -22.85 -21.32
CA GLN A 13 20.07 -21.46 -21.45
C GLN A 13 19.34 -20.64 -20.39
N LYS A 14 20.09 -19.81 -19.65
CA LYS A 14 19.47 -18.91 -18.67
C LYS A 14 18.61 -17.91 -19.45
N PRO A 15 17.37 -17.61 -19.00
CA PRO A 15 16.58 -16.57 -19.64
C PRO A 15 17.35 -15.23 -19.61
N PRO A 16 17.11 -14.34 -20.59
CA PRO A 16 17.72 -13.01 -20.61
C PRO A 16 17.42 -12.26 -19.31
N LYS A 17 18.34 -11.38 -18.86
CA LYS A 17 18.25 -10.70 -17.56
C LYS A 17 16.91 -9.98 -17.37
N LEU A 18 16.39 -9.38 -18.45
CA LEU A 18 15.11 -8.68 -18.50
C LEU A 18 13.92 -9.52 -18.02
N TYR A 19 13.98 -10.86 -18.15
CA TYR A 19 12.86 -11.77 -17.85
C TYR A 19 13.00 -12.55 -16.52
N ARG A 20 14.16 -12.44 -15.85
CA ARG A 20 14.51 -13.36 -14.74
C ARG A 20 13.63 -13.16 -13.51
N ASP A 21 13.44 -11.91 -13.10
CA ASP A 21 12.73 -11.62 -11.86
C ASP A 21 11.22 -11.81 -12.03
N GLN A 22 10.66 -11.59 -13.22
CA GLN A 22 9.25 -11.88 -13.47
C GLN A 22 8.98 -13.38 -13.46
N ILE A 23 9.92 -14.20 -13.95
CA ILE A 23 9.81 -15.67 -13.84
C ILE A 23 9.79 -16.06 -12.36
N ARG A 24 10.78 -15.60 -11.58
CA ARG A 24 10.86 -15.88 -10.13
C ARG A 24 9.63 -15.39 -9.37
N PHE A 25 9.09 -14.24 -9.74
CA PHE A 25 7.92 -13.67 -9.10
C PHE A 25 6.70 -14.54 -9.36
N ARG A 26 6.48 -15.00 -10.60
CA ARG A 26 5.37 -15.89 -10.93
C ARG A 26 5.52 -17.28 -10.31
N GLU A 27 6.75 -17.75 -10.11
CA GLU A 27 7.02 -18.98 -9.34
C GLU A 27 6.69 -18.81 -7.85
N ARG A 28 7.04 -17.66 -7.26
CA ARG A 28 6.79 -17.37 -5.84
C ARG A 28 5.33 -17.03 -5.54
N TYR A 29 4.68 -16.31 -6.45
CA TYR A 29 3.33 -15.77 -6.29
C TYR A 29 2.47 -16.07 -7.54
N PRO A 30 2.05 -17.33 -7.73
CA PRO A 30 1.36 -17.75 -8.96
C PRO A 30 -0.02 -17.10 -9.16
N GLY A 31 -0.63 -16.55 -8.10
CA GLY A 31 -1.93 -15.86 -8.16
C GLY A 31 -1.86 -14.38 -8.55
N PHE A 32 -0.65 -13.82 -8.73
CA PHE A 32 -0.43 -12.39 -8.97
C PHE A 32 0.27 -12.14 -10.31
N SER A 33 0.14 -10.92 -10.84
CA SER A 33 0.74 -10.54 -12.12
C SER A 33 1.89 -9.55 -11.97
N ILE A 34 2.87 -9.69 -12.86
CA ILE A 34 4.03 -8.80 -12.98
C ILE A 34 4.35 -8.56 -14.45
N GLY A 35 4.56 -7.31 -14.83
CA GLY A 35 4.81 -6.89 -16.21
C GLY A 35 6.24 -7.12 -16.69
N LEU A 36 6.42 -7.02 -18.00
CA LEU A 36 7.72 -7.14 -18.68
C LEU A 36 8.75 -6.14 -18.13
N GLY A 37 9.99 -6.57 -17.93
CA GLY A 37 11.10 -5.69 -17.56
C GLY A 37 11.13 -5.24 -16.09
N THR A 38 10.04 -5.43 -15.35
CA THR A 38 9.98 -5.17 -13.90
C THR A 38 10.94 -6.07 -13.14
N TYR A 39 11.78 -5.50 -12.28
CA TYR A 39 12.79 -6.24 -11.53
C TYR A 39 12.69 -5.96 -10.03
N GLY A 40 13.34 -6.82 -9.25
CA GLY A 40 13.22 -6.83 -7.79
C GLY A 40 12.13 -7.77 -7.29
N MET A 41 12.15 -8.08 -6.00
CA MET A 41 11.28 -9.08 -5.39
C MET A 41 10.67 -8.52 -4.10
N PRO A 42 9.43 -7.99 -4.14
CA PRO A 42 8.77 -7.54 -2.93
C PRO A 42 8.33 -8.74 -2.07
N GLU A 43 8.14 -8.47 -0.79
CA GLU A 43 7.42 -9.37 0.10
C GLU A 43 5.92 -9.06 0.03
N VAL A 44 5.12 -10.06 -0.35
CA VAL A 44 3.68 -9.92 -0.44
C VAL A 44 3.03 -10.61 0.75
N HIS A 45 2.29 -9.84 1.54
CA HIS A 45 1.54 -10.31 2.70
C HIS A 45 0.08 -10.51 2.32
N ASP A 46 -0.32 -11.77 2.17
CA ASP A 46 -1.67 -12.17 1.82
C ASP A 46 -2.27 -13.06 2.91
N TRP A 47 -3.50 -12.75 3.31
CA TRP A 47 -4.30 -13.50 4.28
C TRP A 47 -5.48 -14.24 3.62
N ALA A 48 -5.40 -14.48 2.31
CA ALA A 48 -6.40 -15.21 1.52
C ALA A 48 -7.81 -14.58 1.58
N GLN A 49 -7.89 -13.26 1.62
CA GLN A 49 -9.15 -12.51 1.66
C GLN A 49 -9.74 -12.23 0.25
N GLY A 50 -9.28 -12.95 -0.77
CA GLY A 50 -9.76 -12.80 -2.16
C GLY A 50 -9.24 -11.57 -2.90
N THR A 51 -8.24 -10.88 -2.35
CA THR A 51 -7.57 -9.74 -2.97
C THR A 51 -6.47 -10.17 -3.94
N THR A 52 -6.18 -9.35 -4.94
CA THR A 52 -5.10 -9.61 -5.90
C THR A 52 -4.03 -8.52 -5.88
N LEU A 53 -2.92 -8.80 -6.54
CA LEU A 53 -1.82 -7.89 -6.81
C LEU A 53 -1.51 -7.90 -8.30
N SER A 54 -1.46 -6.71 -8.89
CA SER A 54 -0.93 -6.50 -10.24
C SER A 54 0.21 -5.48 -10.20
N ILE A 55 1.34 -5.83 -10.81
CA ILE A 55 2.48 -4.94 -11.01
C ILE A 55 2.70 -4.76 -12.51
N GLY A 56 2.76 -3.51 -12.97
CA GLY A 56 2.98 -3.15 -14.37
C GLY A 56 4.38 -3.50 -14.87
N ALA A 57 4.66 -3.10 -16.11
CA ALA A 57 5.93 -3.31 -16.79
C ALA A 57 6.96 -2.23 -16.41
N TYR A 58 8.25 -2.58 -16.52
CA TYR A 58 9.40 -1.70 -16.31
C TYR A 58 9.45 -1.01 -14.93
N THR A 59 8.80 -1.60 -13.93
CA THR A 59 8.80 -1.09 -12.55
C THR A 59 10.08 -1.52 -11.82
N SER A 60 10.68 -0.59 -11.09
CA SER A 60 11.90 -0.79 -10.30
C SER A 60 11.54 -0.99 -8.84
N ILE A 61 11.73 -2.21 -8.32
CA ILE A 61 11.42 -2.56 -6.93
C ILE A 61 12.73 -2.71 -6.16
N ALA A 62 12.97 -1.84 -5.18
CA ALA A 62 14.14 -1.90 -4.32
C ALA A 62 14.03 -3.02 -3.26
N ASP A 63 15.10 -3.21 -2.50
CA ASP A 63 15.12 -4.16 -1.38
C ASP A 63 14.15 -3.75 -0.28
N ASP A 64 13.59 -4.74 0.44
CA ASP A 64 12.73 -4.53 1.62
C ASP A 64 11.39 -3.82 1.31
N VAL A 65 10.88 -3.96 0.09
CA VAL A 65 9.53 -3.48 -0.25
C VAL A 65 8.49 -4.50 0.19
N HIS A 66 7.51 -4.07 0.99
CA HIS A 66 6.40 -4.92 1.41
C HIS A 66 5.06 -4.43 0.83
N ILE A 67 4.24 -5.37 0.40
CA ILE A 67 2.90 -5.12 -0.14
C ILE A 67 1.90 -5.90 0.70
N PHE A 68 0.96 -5.20 1.33
CA PHE A 68 -0.06 -5.81 2.19
C PHE A 68 -1.38 -5.90 1.44
N LEU A 69 -1.93 -7.11 1.30
CA LEU A 69 -3.21 -7.34 0.63
C LEU A 69 -4.38 -7.46 1.61
N GLY A 70 -4.12 -7.40 2.91
CA GLY A 70 -5.15 -7.49 3.93
C GLY A 70 -4.57 -7.49 5.34
N GLY A 71 -5.16 -8.29 6.24
CA GLY A 71 -4.73 -8.44 7.62
C GLY A 71 -5.22 -7.34 8.56
N ASN A 72 -6.15 -6.47 8.12
CA ASN A 72 -6.63 -5.38 8.93
C ASN A 72 -7.60 -5.87 10.00
N HIS A 73 -7.47 -5.36 11.21
CA HIS A 73 -8.42 -5.58 12.30
C HIS A 73 -9.59 -4.60 12.22
N ARG A 74 -10.76 -5.02 12.71
CA ARG A 74 -11.98 -4.19 12.79
C ARG A 74 -11.81 -3.08 13.82
N THR A 75 -11.50 -1.86 13.36
CA THR A 75 -11.45 -0.66 14.20
C THR A 75 -12.83 -0.04 14.44
N ASP A 76 -13.85 -0.55 13.77
CA ASP A 76 -15.25 -0.17 13.87
C ASP A 76 -16.06 -1.08 14.83
N TRP A 77 -15.44 -2.11 15.40
CA TRP A 77 -16.02 -2.97 16.43
C TRP A 77 -15.63 -2.48 17.84
N ILE A 78 -16.27 -3.04 18.87
CA ILE A 78 -15.96 -2.73 20.27
C ILE A 78 -14.52 -3.09 20.64
N SER A 79 -13.95 -4.12 20.01
CA SER A 79 -12.58 -4.57 20.21
C SER A 79 -11.92 -4.87 18.87
N CYS A 80 -10.66 -4.48 18.73
CA CYS A 80 -9.81 -4.88 17.60
C CYS A 80 -9.26 -6.30 17.75
N TYR A 81 -9.46 -6.96 18.90
CA TYR A 81 -8.94 -8.31 19.13
C TYR A 81 -9.66 -9.33 18.22
N PRO A 82 -8.94 -10.17 17.47
CA PRO A 82 -9.53 -11.13 16.56
C PRO A 82 -9.97 -12.38 17.34
N PHE A 83 -10.97 -12.26 18.21
CA PHE A 83 -11.48 -13.37 19.02
C PHE A 83 -11.65 -14.68 18.22
N PRO A 84 -12.22 -14.67 16.99
CA PRO A 84 -12.45 -15.91 16.25
C PRO A 84 -11.17 -16.63 15.79
N ALA A 85 -10.01 -15.95 15.80
CA ALA A 85 -8.71 -16.57 15.49
C ALA A 85 -8.06 -17.29 16.67
N TYR A 86 -8.45 -16.97 17.91
CA TYR A 86 -7.79 -17.45 19.13
C TYR A 86 -8.72 -18.12 20.14
N MET A 87 -10.03 -17.99 19.98
CA MET A 87 -11.04 -18.57 20.88
C MET A 87 -12.03 -19.41 20.09
N GLU A 88 -12.14 -20.70 20.44
CA GLU A 88 -13.03 -21.63 19.75
C GLU A 88 -14.50 -21.21 19.95
N GLU A 89 -14.85 -20.66 21.11
CA GLU A 89 -16.19 -20.14 21.42
C GLU A 89 -16.61 -18.98 20.52
N ALA A 90 -15.65 -18.24 19.96
CA ALA A 90 -15.88 -17.08 19.11
C ALA A 90 -15.74 -17.37 17.61
N LYS A 91 -15.36 -18.59 17.22
CA LYS A 91 -15.05 -18.99 15.83
C LYS A 91 -16.19 -18.74 14.85
N GLY A 92 -17.43 -18.74 15.33
CA GLY A 92 -18.62 -18.47 14.54
C GLY A 92 -18.83 -17.02 14.12
N ILE A 93 -18.01 -16.06 14.59
CA ILE A 93 -18.14 -14.64 14.23
C ILE A 93 -17.38 -14.40 12.91
N PRO A 94 -18.07 -14.14 11.78
CA PRO A 94 -17.42 -13.93 10.50
C PRO A 94 -16.83 -12.52 10.38
N GLY A 95 -15.91 -12.33 9.41
CA GLY A 95 -15.48 -10.99 8.97
C GLY A 95 -14.62 -10.20 9.98
N TYR A 96 -13.97 -10.89 10.91
CA TYR A 96 -13.09 -10.28 11.93
C TYR A 96 -11.74 -9.80 11.35
N VAL A 97 -11.34 -10.29 10.17
CA VAL A 97 -10.23 -9.77 9.38
C VAL A 97 -10.80 -9.03 8.17
N THR A 98 -10.17 -7.92 7.81
CA THR A 98 -10.57 -7.10 6.67
C THR A 98 -9.41 -6.78 5.75
N SER A 99 -9.76 -6.32 4.56
CA SER A 99 -8.87 -5.71 3.58
C SER A 99 -9.53 -4.48 2.99
N LYS A 100 -8.70 -3.52 2.54
CA LYS A 100 -9.16 -2.38 1.73
C LYS A 100 -9.22 -2.71 0.23
N GLY A 101 -8.85 -3.93 -0.16
CA GLY A 101 -8.94 -4.43 -1.53
C GLY A 101 -7.58 -4.77 -2.14
N SER A 102 -7.62 -5.07 -3.43
CA SER A 102 -6.45 -5.40 -4.25
C SER A 102 -5.48 -4.23 -4.37
N VAL A 103 -4.21 -4.52 -4.64
CA VAL A 103 -3.18 -3.51 -4.89
C VAL A 103 -2.83 -3.51 -6.37
N VAL A 104 -2.74 -2.31 -6.95
CA VAL A 104 -2.36 -2.11 -8.36
C VAL A 104 -1.15 -1.20 -8.40
N ILE A 105 -0.04 -1.69 -8.93
CA ILE A 105 1.15 -0.88 -9.23
C ILE A 105 1.23 -0.73 -10.75
N GLY A 106 1.28 0.50 -11.22
CA GLY A 106 1.38 0.84 -12.64
C GLY A 106 2.71 0.43 -13.27
N ASN A 107 2.88 0.85 -14.52
CA ASN A 107 4.10 0.72 -15.30
C ASN A 107 5.10 1.82 -14.91
N ASP A 108 6.38 1.56 -15.09
CA ASP A 108 7.46 2.55 -14.89
C ASP A 108 7.46 3.18 -13.48
N VAL A 109 7.03 2.42 -12.47
CA VAL A 109 7.03 2.88 -11.08
C VAL A 109 8.39 2.64 -10.44
N TRP A 110 8.84 3.54 -9.56
CA TRP A 110 9.96 3.27 -8.66
C TRP A 110 9.50 3.15 -7.21
N LEU A 111 9.68 1.97 -6.63
CA LEU A 111 9.44 1.71 -5.21
C LEU A 111 10.76 1.72 -4.45
N GLY A 112 10.96 2.73 -3.62
CA GLY A 112 12.15 2.91 -2.79
C GLY A 112 12.26 1.89 -1.67
N SER A 113 13.49 1.62 -1.22
CA SER A 113 13.76 0.56 -0.24
C SER A 113 12.99 0.76 1.07
N GLY A 114 12.44 -0.31 1.63
CA GLY A 114 11.66 -0.24 2.87
C GLY A 114 10.27 0.36 2.71
N SER A 115 9.79 0.66 1.49
CA SER A 115 8.44 1.21 1.31
C SER A 115 7.37 0.16 1.57
N LEU A 116 6.29 0.55 2.24
CA LEU A 116 5.14 -0.29 2.55
C LEU A 116 3.94 0.16 1.71
N ILE A 117 3.36 -0.74 0.93
CA ILE A 117 2.15 -0.48 0.15
C ILE A 117 0.98 -1.17 0.84
N LEU A 118 -0.01 -0.40 1.32
CA LEU A 118 -1.16 -0.97 2.02
C LEU A 118 -2.26 -1.44 1.07
N SER A 119 -3.13 -2.31 1.58
CA SER A 119 -4.26 -2.87 0.82
C SER A 119 -5.14 -1.78 0.21
N GLY A 120 -5.71 -2.07 -0.96
CA GLY A 120 -6.61 -1.18 -1.68
C GLY A 120 -5.94 -0.01 -2.42
N VAL A 121 -4.60 0.09 -2.39
CA VAL A 121 -3.88 1.21 -3.02
C VAL A 121 -3.63 0.94 -4.50
N THR A 122 -3.86 1.98 -5.31
CA THR A 122 -3.39 2.11 -6.69
C THR A 122 -2.22 3.09 -6.78
N VAL A 123 -1.06 2.64 -7.25
CA VAL A 123 0.09 3.49 -7.60
C VAL A 123 0.09 3.68 -9.12
N GLY A 124 -0.16 4.90 -9.57
CA GLY A 124 -0.25 5.24 -10.99
C GLY A 124 1.07 5.08 -11.75
N ASP A 125 0.97 4.99 -13.08
CA ASP A 125 2.13 4.84 -13.96
C ASP A 125 3.17 5.96 -13.75
N GLY A 126 4.46 5.63 -13.81
CA GLY A 126 5.55 6.61 -13.68
C GLY A 126 5.73 7.20 -12.29
N ALA A 127 4.97 6.75 -11.28
CA ALA A 127 5.06 7.29 -9.94
C ALA A 127 6.36 6.87 -9.23
N VAL A 128 6.82 7.71 -8.29
CA VAL A 128 7.99 7.44 -7.45
C VAL A 128 7.56 7.42 -6.00
N VAL A 129 7.82 6.31 -5.31
CA VAL A 129 7.62 6.16 -3.87
C VAL A 129 8.99 6.16 -3.21
N ALA A 130 9.26 7.18 -2.40
CA ALA A 130 10.54 7.27 -1.71
C ALA A 130 10.74 6.11 -0.70
N ALA A 131 12.00 5.87 -0.34
CA ALA A 131 12.36 4.86 0.66
C ALA A 131 11.63 5.08 2.00
N ARG A 132 11.28 3.98 2.67
CA ARG A 132 10.59 3.95 3.98
C ARG A 132 9.22 4.63 4.03
N THR A 133 8.60 4.88 2.89
CA THR A 133 7.26 5.47 2.81
C THR A 133 6.17 4.45 3.10
N VAL A 134 5.14 4.84 3.86
CA VAL A 134 3.91 4.04 4.01
C VAL A 134 2.82 4.62 3.11
N VAL A 135 2.47 3.90 2.05
CA VAL A 135 1.47 4.31 1.07
C VAL A 135 0.10 3.84 1.54
N THR A 136 -0.72 4.80 1.99
CA THR A 136 -2.03 4.55 2.61
C THR A 136 -3.22 4.90 1.72
N ARG A 137 -2.97 5.55 0.58
CA ARG A 137 -3.94 6.02 -0.42
C ARG A 137 -3.30 5.96 -1.80
N ASP A 138 -4.14 6.07 -2.82
CA ASP A 138 -3.70 6.09 -4.21
C ASP A 138 -2.68 7.18 -4.50
N VAL A 139 -1.73 6.86 -5.38
CA VAL A 139 -0.70 7.77 -5.87
C VAL A 139 -0.99 8.07 -7.33
N ALA A 140 -1.12 9.34 -7.67
CA ALA A 140 -1.41 9.75 -9.05
C ALA A 140 -0.24 9.38 -9.99
N PRO A 141 -0.51 9.12 -11.28
CA PRO A 141 0.54 8.91 -12.27
C PRO A 141 1.58 10.04 -12.27
N TYR A 142 2.86 9.67 -12.42
CA TYR A 142 4.02 10.57 -12.41
C TYR A 142 4.21 11.40 -11.13
N ALA A 143 3.44 11.13 -10.07
CA ALA A 143 3.62 11.80 -8.79
C ALA A 143 4.84 11.25 -8.05
N ILE A 144 5.49 12.12 -7.28
CA ILE A 144 6.54 11.73 -6.34
C ILE A 144 5.96 11.78 -4.94
N LEU A 145 5.83 10.62 -4.31
CA LEU A 145 5.44 10.51 -2.92
C LEU A 145 6.71 10.60 -2.05
N PRO A 146 6.90 11.71 -1.32
CA PRO A 146 8.11 11.91 -0.53
C PRO A 146 8.15 10.93 0.65
N GLY A 147 9.38 10.66 1.10
CA GLY A 147 9.63 9.79 2.24
C GLY A 147 9.12 10.38 3.54
N PRO A 148 9.13 9.60 4.63
CA PRO A 148 8.88 10.15 5.95
C PRO A 148 9.84 11.32 6.16
N SER A 149 9.28 12.50 6.40
CA SER A 149 10.09 13.62 6.84
C SER A 149 10.57 13.28 8.25
N ALA A 150 11.84 12.90 8.38
CA ALA A 150 12.53 13.17 9.62
C ALA A 150 12.46 14.69 9.74
N GLY A 151 11.53 15.21 10.56
CA GLY A 151 11.49 16.62 10.86
C GLY A 151 12.92 17.03 11.11
N VAL A 152 13.40 18.02 10.34
CA VAL A 152 14.78 18.46 10.42
C VAL A 152 14.99 18.96 11.85
N LEU A 153 15.45 18.07 12.74
CA LEU A 153 16.00 18.45 14.02
C LEU A 153 17.39 18.98 13.72
N THR A 154 17.45 20.14 13.07
CA THR A 154 18.64 20.99 13.14
C THR A 154 18.70 21.55 14.56
N ASN A 155 19.29 20.79 15.48
CA ASN A 155 20.09 21.41 16.53
C ASN A 155 21.42 21.82 15.90
N LYS A 156 21.36 22.86 15.06
CA LYS A 156 22.52 23.66 14.69
C LYS A 156 22.16 25.11 15.05
N PRO A 157 22.74 25.69 16.11
CA PRO A 157 22.65 27.12 16.30
C PRO A 157 23.25 27.79 15.06
N GLY A 158 22.45 28.56 14.30
CA GLY A 158 22.99 29.44 13.27
C GLY A 158 22.30 29.51 11.92
N LEU A 159 21.31 28.68 11.58
CA LEU A 159 20.52 28.88 10.37
C LEU A 159 19.11 29.38 10.70
N ARG A 160 18.99 30.71 10.85
CA ARG A 160 17.68 31.37 10.89
C ARG A 160 17.03 31.19 9.52
N SER A 161 15.81 30.66 9.49
CA SER A 161 14.92 30.78 8.34
C SER A 161 14.78 32.26 7.98
N ARG A 162 15.11 32.62 6.73
CA ARG A 162 14.92 33.99 6.24
C ARG A 162 13.42 34.36 6.31
N PRO A 163 13.05 35.55 6.81
CA PRO A 163 11.68 36.01 6.69
C PRO A 163 11.36 36.30 5.22
N GLN A 164 10.19 35.86 4.76
CA GLN A 164 9.67 36.30 3.47
C GLN A 164 9.30 37.78 3.59
N HIS A 165 10.05 38.65 2.92
CA HIS A 165 9.66 40.04 2.70
C HIS A 165 9.15 40.20 1.28
N GLY A 166 7.92 40.71 1.16
CA GLY A 166 7.27 41.00 -0.11
C GLY A 166 7.83 42.25 -0.79
N GLY A 167 7.65 42.33 -2.11
CA GLY A 167 7.78 43.58 -2.87
C GLY A 167 8.40 43.49 -4.26
N ARG A 168 7.55 43.23 -5.27
CA ARG A 168 7.53 43.69 -6.69
C ARG A 168 8.76 43.52 -7.62
N GLY A 169 8.54 42.77 -8.70
CA GLY A 169 9.25 42.89 -9.98
C GLY A 169 8.96 41.70 -10.93
N PRO A 170 8.63 41.89 -12.23
CA PRO A 170 8.11 40.82 -13.07
C PRO A 170 9.25 40.03 -13.72
N ARG A 171 9.44 38.77 -13.34
CA ARG A 171 10.27 37.85 -14.14
C ARG A 171 9.64 36.47 -14.23
N ARG A 172 9.15 36.21 -15.45
CA ARG A 172 9.11 34.96 -16.22
C ARG A 172 8.59 33.71 -15.50
N ARG A 173 7.46 33.23 -16.00
CA ARG A 173 6.84 31.93 -15.69
C ARG A 173 7.87 30.80 -15.85
N SER A 174 8.11 30.04 -14.80
CA SER A 174 8.48 28.62 -14.93
C SER A 174 7.81 27.80 -13.83
N ALA A 175 7.06 26.80 -14.29
CA ALA A 175 6.56 25.60 -13.64
C ALA A 175 6.47 25.58 -12.09
N ALA A 176 5.33 26.01 -11.55
CA ALA A 176 4.78 25.43 -10.33
C ALA A 176 3.61 24.53 -10.74
N SER A 177 3.77 23.20 -10.59
CA SER A 177 2.71 22.21 -10.32
C SER A 177 3.22 20.78 -10.55
N PHE A 178 3.96 20.22 -9.58
CA PHE A 178 4.11 18.75 -9.43
C PHE A 178 4.23 18.34 -7.96
N ILE A 179 3.72 19.16 -7.03
CA ILE A 179 3.55 18.76 -5.63
C ILE A 179 2.05 18.86 -5.35
N THR A 180 1.30 17.85 -5.79
CA THR A 180 -0.05 17.66 -5.26
C THR A 180 0.11 17.02 -3.89
N CYS A 181 0.33 17.88 -2.90
CA CYS A 181 0.17 17.54 -1.50
C CYS A 181 -1.30 17.13 -1.32
N ALA A 182 -1.54 15.85 -0.98
CA ALA A 182 -2.81 15.40 -0.44
C ALA A 182 -3.03 16.10 0.91
N ARG A 183 -3.51 17.35 0.86
CA ARG A 183 -3.94 18.09 2.04
C ARG A 183 -5.23 17.47 2.57
N GLU A 184 -5.23 17.29 3.87
CA GLU A 184 -6.30 16.72 4.70
C GLU A 184 -7.66 17.38 4.42
N THR A 185 -8.65 16.55 4.08
CA THR A 185 -10.03 16.81 4.46
C THR A 185 -10.40 15.77 5.52
N SER A 186 -10.27 16.14 6.79
CA SER A 186 -10.89 15.40 7.88
C SER A 186 -12.42 15.43 7.69
N PRO A 187 -13.14 14.29 7.83
CA PRO A 187 -14.58 14.34 7.89
C PRO A 187 -14.97 15.02 9.21
N ARG A 188 -15.72 16.13 9.12
CA ARG A 188 -16.40 16.71 10.28
C ARG A 188 -17.34 15.64 10.82
N PHE A 189 -17.15 15.26 12.08
CA PHE A 189 -18.14 14.47 12.82
C PHE A 189 -19.48 15.22 12.77
N SER A 190 -20.42 14.68 11.99
CA SER A 190 -21.80 15.13 12.00
C SER A 190 -22.43 14.66 13.31
N THR A 191 -22.93 15.59 14.10
CA THR A 191 -23.68 15.33 15.33
C THR A 191 -24.96 14.56 14.99
N MET A 192 -25.06 13.32 15.47
CA MET A 192 -26.29 12.52 15.44
C MET A 192 -27.39 13.22 16.29
N PRO A 193 -28.66 13.21 15.84
CA PRO A 193 -29.76 13.68 16.66
C PRO A 193 -30.05 12.70 17.79
N ARG A 194 -30.25 13.23 19.00
CA ARG A 194 -30.71 12.46 20.16
C ARG A 194 -32.15 12.01 19.91
N HIS A 195 -32.39 10.71 19.72
CA HIS A 195 -33.72 10.14 19.83
C HIS A 195 -34.09 9.93 21.30
N GLY A 196 -35.28 10.41 21.64
CA GLY A 196 -35.80 10.52 22.99
C GLY A 196 -36.14 9.18 23.64
N THR A 197 -36.07 9.22 24.97
CA THR A 197 -36.57 8.23 25.90
C THR A 197 -38.09 8.07 25.75
N GLY A 198 -38.55 6.89 25.34
CA GLY A 198 -39.96 6.52 25.26
C GLY A 198 -40.21 5.20 25.99
N GLU A 199 -40.60 5.35 27.25
CA GLU A 199 -41.39 4.48 28.13
C GLU A 199 -41.50 2.96 27.88
N HIS A 200 -41.06 2.24 28.92
CA HIS A 200 -41.56 0.92 29.31
C HIS A 200 -43.09 0.92 29.47
N ARG A 201 -43.78 0.00 28.78
CA ARG A 201 -44.98 -0.66 29.33
C ARG A 201 -44.93 -2.16 29.11
N ARG A 202 -44.94 -2.88 30.23
CA ARG A 202 -45.26 -4.31 30.32
C ARG A 202 -46.72 -4.51 29.88
N ALA A 203 -46.96 -5.59 29.14
CA ALA A 203 -48.27 -6.23 29.10
C ALA A 203 -48.08 -7.74 29.32
N VAL A 204 -48.50 -8.19 30.49
CA VAL A 204 -48.80 -9.58 30.83
C VAL A 204 -50.32 -9.67 30.88
N ALA A 205 -50.92 -10.59 30.11
CA ALA A 205 -52.27 -11.17 30.23
C ALA A 205 -52.57 -11.88 28.88
N SER A 206 -52.52 -13.22 28.79
CA SER A 206 -53.53 -14.22 29.20
C SER A 206 -54.64 -14.46 28.15
N ASN A 207 -54.78 -15.75 27.82
CA ASN A 207 -55.91 -16.50 27.25
C ASN A 207 -56.14 -16.53 25.74
N GLY A 208 -56.26 -17.78 25.25
CA GLY A 208 -56.58 -18.20 23.89
C GLY A 208 -56.01 -19.57 23.62
#